data_AF-A0A3N5I557-F1
#
_entry.id   AF-A0A3N5I557-F1
#
_cell.length_a   1.000
_cell.length_b   1.000
_cell.length_c   1.000
_cell.angle_alpha   90.00
_cell.angle_beta   90.00
_cell.angle_gamma   90.00
#
_symmetry.space_group_name_H-M   'P 1'
#
loop_
_entity.id
_entity.type
_entity.pdbx_description
1 polymer ?
#
loop_
_entity_poly.entity_id
_entity_poly.type
_entity_poly.pdbx_seq_one_letter_code
_entity_poly.pdbx_strand_id
1 'polypeptide(L)'
;MVSKSPAPSPSESLRGSVRVLYAVYLEIAARDHRCRLTALYGDAPPPAGHTPFRPLRFDDFAQRFESSRSIVGGEETFRRQLARWAKVHGIDCVEVISSRTAA
;
A
#
# COMPACT_ATOMS: atom_id res chain seq x y z
N MET A 1 -19.35 -31.53 0.43
CA MET A 1 -18.23 -30.91 -0.31
C MET A 1 -18.29 -29.41 -0.06
N VAL A 2 -17.47 -28.88 0.84
CA VAL A 2 -17.42 -27.43 1.08
C VAL A 2 -16.55 -26.84 -0.02
N SER A 3 -17.18 -26.23 -1.02
CA SER A 3 -16.51 -25.42 -2.02
C SER A 3 -15.89 -24.22 -1.31
N LYS A 4 -14.60 -24.35 -0.95
CA LYS A 4 -13.80 -23.23 -0.48
C LYS A 4 -13.71 -22.26 -1.64
N SER A 5 -14.40 -21.13 -1.55
CA SER A 5 -14.30 -20.05 -2.54
C SER A 5 -12.82 -19.72 -2.72
N PRO A 6 -12.32 -19.60 -3.97
CA PRO A 6 -10.93 -19.23 -4.19
C PRO A 6 -10.69 -17.89 -3.51
N ALA A 7 -9.55 -17.76 -2.82
CA ALA A 7 -9.15 -16.48 -2.27
C ALA A 7 -9.16 -15.45 -3.42
N PRO A 8 -9.73 -14.25 -3.21
CA PRO A 8 -9.79 -13.23 -4.24
C PRO A 8 -8.39 -13.00 -4.79
N SER A 9 -8.30 -12.80 -6.11
CA SER A 9 -7.02 -12.48 -6.73
C SER A 9 -6.47 -11.19 -6.09
N PRO A 10 -5.16 -11.03 -5.90
CA PRO A 10 -4.61 -9.89 -5.16
C PRO A 10 -5.05 -8.52 -5.72
N SER A 11 -5.38 -8.42 -7.01
CA SER A 11 -5.97 -7.22 -7.63
C SER A 11 -7.45 -7.01 -7.31
N GLU A 12 -8.22 -8.07 -7.03
CA GLU A 12 -9.61 -7.98 -6.60
C GLU A 12 -9.75 -7.43 -5.18
N SER A 13 -8.77 -7.69 -4.32
CA SER A 13 -8.71 -7.12 -2.97
C SER A 13 -8.48 -5.61 -2.95
N LEU A 14 -8.13 -5.00 -4.09
CA LEU A 14 -7.90 -3.56 -4.22
C LEU A 14 -8.88 -2.91 -5.20
N ARG A 15 -10.15 -3.31 -5.23
CA ARG A 15 -11.21 -2.61 -5.98
C ARG A 15 -11.69 -1.36 -5.21
N GLY A 16 -10.79 -0.39 -5.03
CA GLY A 16 -11.07 0.88 -4.36
C GLY A 16 -10.78 2.10 -5.24
N SER A 17 -11.28 3.26 -4.79
CA SER A 17 -10.94 4.57 -5.38
C SER A 17 -9.44 4.88 -5.22
N VAL A 18 -8.91 5.84 -5.97
CA VAL A 18 -7.49 6.24 -5.85
C VAL A 18 -7.11 6.68 -4.43
N ARG A 19 -8.06 7.26 -3.66
CA ARG A 19 -7.89 7.60 -2.24
C ARG A 19 -7.69 6.37 -1.36
N VAL A 20 -8.44 5.31 -1.65
CA VAL A 20 -8.32 4.03 -0.94
C VAL A 20 -6.99 3.36 -1.26
N LEU A 21 -6.58 3.36 -2.53
CA LEU A 21 -5.24 2.87 -2.92
C LEU A 21 -4.13 3.67 -2.25
N TYR A 22 -4.29 5.00 -2.13
CA TYR A 22 -3.34 5.84 -1.44
C TYR A 22 -3.25 5.53 0.05
N ALA A 23 -4.37 5.22 0.72
CA ALA A 23 -4.35 4.78 2.12
C ALA A 23 -3.54 3.49 2.30
N VAL A 24 -3.74 2.49 1.43
CA VAL A 24 -2.93 1.26 1.44
C VAL A 24 -1.45 1.56 1.21
N TYR A 25 -1.14 2.46 0.27
CA TYR A 25 0.23 2.91 0.04
C TYR A 25 0.86 3.55 1.29
N LEU A 26 0.12 4.39 2.02
CA LEU A 26 0.63 5.02 3.24
C LEU A 26 0.97 4.00 4.32
N GLU A 27 0.12 2.99 4.50
CA GLU A 27 0.40 1.90 5.45
C GLU A 27 1.67 1.13 5.07
N ILE A 28 1.84 0.83 3.77
CA ILE A 28 3.05 0.18 3.25
C ILE A 28 4.27 1.03 3.54
N ALA A 29 4.23 2.31 3.16
CA ALA A 29 5.35 3.23 3.34
C ALA A 29 5.72 3.40 4.82
N ALA A 30 4.73 3.48 5.72
CA ALA A 30 4.96 3.59 7.15
C ALA A 30 5.55 2.30 7.75
N ARG A 31 5.08 1.13 7.31
CA ARG A 31 5.62 -0.16 7.77
C ARG A 31 7.05 -0.37 7.27
N ASP A 32 7.31 -0.10 5.99
CA ASP A 32 8.65 -0.15 5.40
C ASP A 32 9.63 0.80 6.12
N HIS A 33 9.22 2.04 6.38
CA HIS A 33 10.05 3.00 7.09
C HIS A 33 10.38 2.53 8.51
N ARG A 34 9.40 2.00 9.26
CA ARG A 34 9.65 1.41 10.59
C ARG A 34 10.63 0.24 10.51
N CYS A 35 10.45 -0.67 9.55
CA CYS A 35 11.38 -1.78 9.35
C CYS A 35 12.81 -1.29 9.08
N ARG A 36 12.98 -0.24 8.26
CA ARG A 36 14.30 0.37 8.01
C ARG A 36 14.89 1.01 9.26
N LEU A 37 14.09 1.72 10.06
CA LEU A 37 14.56 2.28 11.33
C LEU A 37 15.03 1.19 12.29
N THR A 38 14.22 0.14 12.49
CA THR A 38 14.58 -0.98 13.36
C THR A 38 15.83 -1.72 12.85
N ALA A 39 15.97 -1.90 11.53
CA ALA A 39 17.15 -2.55 10.97
C ALA A 39 18.44 -1.74 11.17
N LEU A 40 18.36 -0.41 11.14
CA LEU A 40 19.52 0.47 11.28
C LEU A 40 19.87 0.81 12.74
N TYR A 41 18.85 0.97 13.58
CA TYR A 41 19.01 1.52 14.93
C TYR A 41 18.52 0.59 16.03
N GLY A 42 17.91 -0.56 15.69
CA GLY A 42 17.29 -1.45 16.66
C GLY A 42 16.16 -0.76 17.41
N ASP A 43 16.22 -0.82 18.74
CA ASP A 43 15.28 -0.16 19.64
C ASP A 43 15.69 1.29 19.99
N ALA A 44 16.87 1.73 19.54
CA ALA A 44 17.33 3.09 19.78
C ALA A 44 16.61 4.07 18.82
N PRO A 45 16.29 5.29 19.27
CA PRO A 45 15.76 6.32 18.39
C PRO A 45 16.80 6.71 17.32
N PRO A 46 16.36 7.09 16.11
CA PRO A 46 17.26 7.56 15.07
C PRO A 46 18.02 8.83 15.53
N PRO A 47 19.29 8.99 15.13
CA PRO A 47 20.10 10.13 15.54
C PRO A 47 19.55 11.45 15.00
N ALA A 48 19.94 12.55 15.63
CA ALA A 48 19.62 13.90 15.15
C ALA A 48 20.09 14.07 13.69
N GLY A 49 19.22 14.62 12.84
CA GLY A 49 19.48 14.77 11.41
C GLY A 49 19.10 13.56 10.56
N HIS A 50 18.56 12.47 11.14
CA HIS A 50 17.97 11.39 10.35
C HIS A 50 16.84 11.91 9.45
N THR A 51 16.76 11.37 8.23
CA THR A 51 15.76 11.78 7.25
C THR A 51 14.36 11.40 7.75
N PRO A 52 13.44 12.35 7.94
CA PRO A 52 12.10 12.04 8.43
C PRO A 52 11.31 11.24 7.39
N PHE A 53 10.30 10.51 7.87
CA PHE A 53 9.31 9.85 7.03
C PHE A 53 8.62 10.86 6.11
N ARG A 54 8.81 10.69 4.79
CA ARG A 54 8.25 11.56 3.75
C ARG A 54 7.64 10.70 2.64
N PRO A 55 6.40 10.21 2.79
CA PRO A 55 5.72 9.49 1.73
C PRO A 55 5.37 10.44 0.57
N LEU A 56 5.03 9.88 -0.59
CA LEU A 56 4.49 10.63 -1.72
C LEU A 56 3.23 11.36 -1.28
N ARG A 57 3.04 12.58 -1.80
CA ARG A 57 1.79 13.33 -1.60
C ARG A 57 0.68 12.64 -2.38
N PHE A 58 -0.57 12.90 -1.97
CA PHE A 58 -1.74 12.33 -2.65
C PHE A 58 -1.77 12.69 -4.13
N ASP A 59 -1.50 13.95 -4.49
CA ASP A 59 -1.55 14.41 -5.88
C ASP A 59 -0.52 13.69 -6.76
N ASP A 60 0.71 13.52 -6.25
CA ASP A 60 1.77 12.79 -6.95
C ASP A 60 1.41 11.30 -7.12
N PHE A 61 0.83 10.70 -6.08
CA PHE A 61 0.36 9.31 -6.15
C PHE A 61 -0.79 9.17 -7.17
N ALA A 62 -1.76 10.08 -7.13
CA ALA A 62 -2.90 10.08 -8.05
C ALA A 62 -2.42 10.28 -9.48
N GLN A 63 -1.48 11.19 -9.73
CA GLN A 63 -0.89 11.39 -11.06
C GLN A 63 -0.20 10.13 -11.57
N ARG A 64 0.55 9.41 -10.72
CA ARG A 64 1.17 8.12 -11.09
C ARG A 64 0.13 7.05 -11.39
N PHE A 65 -0.95 7.00 -10.61
CA PHE A 65 -2.04 6.07 -10.86
C PHE A 65 -2.74 6.37 -12.19
N GLU A 66 -3.11 7.63 -12.46
CA GLU A 66 -3.72 8.00 -13.73
C GLU A 66 -2.78 7.77 -14.92
N SER A 67 -1.48 8.02 -14.75
CA SER A 67 -0.48 7.71 -15.78
C SER A 67 -0.40 6.21 -16.08
N SER A 68 -0.67 5.34 -15.11
CA SER A 68 -0.70 3.89 -15.34
C SER A 68 -1.90 3.47 -16.20
N ARG A 69 -3.00 4.24 -16.18
CA ARG A 69 -4.23 3.94 -16.94
C ARG A 69 -4.08 4.20 -18.43
N SER A 70 -3.10 5.01 -18.85
CA SER A 70 -2.80 5.24 -20.27
C SER A 70 -2.06 4.07 -20.92
N ILE A 71 -1.53 3.14 -20.11
CA ILE A 71 -0.82 1.94 -20.58
C ILE A 71 -1.79 0.76 -20.56
N VAL A 72 -1.78 -0.05 -21.62
CA VAL A 72 -2.60 -1.27 -21.70
C VAL A 72 -2.28 -2.19 -20.53
N GLY A 73 -3.26 -2.45 -19.66
CA GLY A 73 -3.11 -3.27 -18.45
C GLY A 73 -2.29 -2.63 -17.32
N GLY A 74 -1.92 -1.34 -17.44
CA GLY A 74 -1.11 -0.65 -16.45
C GLY A 74 -1.83 -0.45 -15.11
N GLU A 75 -3.14 -0.17 -15.12
CA GLU A 75 -3.95 -0.09 -13.89
C GLU A 75 -3.94 -1.41 -13.10
N GLU A 76 -4.21 -2.53 -13.78
CA GLU A 76 -4.23 -3.85 -13.18
C GLU A 76 -2.85 -4.23 -12.62
N THR A 77 -1.79 -3.89 -13.37
CA THR A 77 -0.40 -4.07 -12.93
C THR A 77 -0.10 -3.25 -11.68
N PHE A 78 -0.52 -1.99 -11.65
CA PHE A 78 -0.33 -1.10 -10.51
C PHE A 78 -1.01 -1.65 -9.26
N ARG A 79 -2.29 -2.02 -9.37
CA ARG A 79 -3.05 -2.60 -8.26
C ARG A 79 -2.41 -3.89 -7.77
N ARG A 80 -2.01 -4.79 -8.68
CA ARG A 80 -1.34 -6.04 -8.32
C ARG A 80 -0.01 -5.82 -7.61
N GLN A 81 0.79 -4.86 -8.07
CA GLN A 81 2.03 -4.51 -7.38
C GLN A 81 1.77 -3.96 -5.98
N LEU A 82 0.78 -3.07 -5.84
CA LEU A 82 0.41 -2.53 -4.53
C LEU A 82 -0.06 -3.64 -3.57
N ALA A 83 -0.89 -4.57 -4.03
CA ALA A 83 -1.32 -5.73 -3.25
C ALA A 83 -0.15 -6.64 -2.84
N ARG A 84 0.79 -6.86 -3.76
CA ARG A 84 2.01 -7.63 -3.48
C ARG A 84 2.84 -6.96 -2.37
N TRP A 85 3.03 -5.64 -2.44
CA TRP A 85 3.75 -4.90 -1.40
C TRP A 85 3.02 -4.92 -0.07
N ALA A 86 1.70 -4.71 -0.05
CA ALA A 86 0.90 -4.85 1.15
C ALA A 86 1.12 -6.23 1.81
N LYS A 87 1.07 -7.31 1.03
CA LYS A 87 1.33 -8.66 1.52
C LYS A 87 2.74 -8.82 2.10
N VAL A 88 3.77 -8.30 1.43
CA VAL A 88 5.17 -8.36 1.92
C VAL A 88 5.31 -7.69 3.28
N HIS A 89 4.60 -6.58 3.50
CA HIS A 89 4.63 -5.84 4.75
C HIS A 89 3.58 -6.30 5.79
N GLY A 90 2.81 -7.34 5.48
CA GLY A 90 1.77 -7.89 6.37
C GLY A 90 0.56 -6.98 6.56
N ILE A 91 0.23 -6.18 5.55
CA ILE A 91 -0.89 -5.23 5.58
C ILE A 91 -2.13 -5.89 4.98
N ASP A 92 -3.21 -5.92 5.75
CA ASP A 92 -4.52 -6.35 5.26
C ASP A 92 -5.20 -5.22 4.48
N CYS A 93 -5.23 -5.37 3.16
CA CYS A 93 -5.88 -4.40 2.29
C CYS A 93 -7.37 -4.26 2.59
N VAL A 94 -8.07 -5.33 2.94
CA VAL A 94 -9.52 -5.31 3.19
C VAL A 94 -9.83 -4.51 4.45
N GLU A 95 -9.04 -4.67 5.49
CA GLU A 95 -9.16 -3.89 6.73
C GLU A 95 -8.93 -2.38 6.46
N VAL A 96 -7.87 -2.05 5.72
CA VAL A 96 -7.56 -0.66 5.35
C VAL A 96 -8.67 -0.06 4.49
N ILE A 97 -9.24 -0.81 3.55
CA ILE A 97 -10.35 -0.34 2.72
C ILE A 97 -11.60 -0.11 3.58
N SER A 98 -11.94 -1.06 4.45
CA SER A 98 -13.15 -1.02 5.27
C SER A 98 -13.14 0.16 6.24
N SER A 99 -12.02 0.40 6.91
CA SER A 99 -11.85 1.53 7.84
C SER A 99 -11.94 2.90 7.15
N ARG A 100 -11.63 2.98 5.85
CA ARG A 100 -11.69 4.22 5.06
C ARG A 100 -13.01 4.46 4.34
N THR A 101 -13.84 3.42 4.22
CA THR A 101 -15.17 3.52 3.62
C THR A 101 -16.24 3.82 4.69
N ALA A 102 -15.98 3.42 5.94
CA ALA A 102 -16.85 3.70 7.07
C ALA A 102 -16.65 5.09 7.71
N ALA A 103 -15.59 5.81 7.33
CA ALA A 103 -15.25 7.16 7.79
C ALA A 103 -15.60 8.21 6.73
#